data_AF-A0A1S9A3X6-F1
#
_entry.id   AF-A0A1S9A3X6-F1
#
_cell.length_a   1.000
_cell.length_b   1.000
_cell.length_c   1.000
_cell.angle_alpha   90.00
_cell.angle_beta   90.00
_cell.angle_gamma   90.00
#
_symmetry.space_group_name_H-M   'P 1'
#
loop_
_entity.id
_entity.type
_entity.pdbx_description
1 polymer ?
#
loop_
_entity_poly.entity_id
_entity_poly.type
_entity_poly.pdbx_seq_one_letter_code
_entity_poly.pdbx_strand_id
1 'polypeptide(L)'
;MKTKRILFGLLLSIGLFAGSCSSDDNDGETIVPIQGKYNLSQTGVIIDGKEVLTDAPQNQAGCSRDYLDLRLSNAAVIGDYNGSDCALVETAGTYVRSHNDLTLTIGALSSTSDIMNLTNKELKLKDKATGIITVYTR
;
A
#
# COMPACT_ATOMS: atom_id res chain seq x y z
N MET A 1 66.58 35.13 12.86
CA MET A 1 65.85 35.89 11.81
C MET A 1 64.97 34.91 11.05
N LYS A 2 63.69 35.27 10.87
CA LYS A 2 62.62 34.42 10.31
C LYS A 2 62.53 34.58 8.79
N THR A 3 62.45 33.46 8.05
CA THR A 3 62.06 33.41 6.63
C THR A 3 61.46 32.01 6.36
N LYS A 4 60.14 31.86 6.47
CA LYS A 4 59.09 31.98 5.43
C LYS A 4 59.01 30.77 4.47
N ARG A 5 57.90 30.02 4.63
CA ARG A 5 56.93 29.53 3.61
C ARG A 5 57.50 28.53 2.58
N ILE A 6 56.86 27.39 2.33
CA ILE A 6 55.65 27.28 1.50
C ILE A 6 54.89 25.98 1.84
N LEU A 7 53.59 26.16 2.02
CA LEU A 7 52.54 25.16 2.16
C LEU A 7 52.29 24.51 0.79
N PHE A 8 52.43 23.18 0.67
CA PHE A 8 51.92 22.44 -0.49
C PHE A 8 50.63 21.74 -0.08
N GLY A 9 49.51 22.42 -0.34
CA GLY A 9 48.19 21.81 -0.33
C GLY A 9 48.00 21.01 -1.60
N LEU A 10 47.56 19.76 -1.46
CA LEU A 10 47.00 18.97 -2.56
C LEU A 10 45.50 18.80 -2.28
N LEU A 11 44.72 19.65 -2.94
CA LEU A 11 43.27 19.54 -3.06
C LEU A 11 42.91 18.70 -4.29
N LEU A 12 41.69 18.17 -4.24
CA LEU A 12 40.84 17.65 -5.33
C LEU A 12 40.90 16.16 -5.64
N SER A 13 40.01 15.41 -4.97
CA SER A 13 39.19 14.40 -5.66
C SER A 13 37.73 14.60 -5.24
N ILE A 14 37.04 15.49 -5.97
CA ILE A 14 35.58 15.53 -5.99
C ILE A 14 35.16 14.33 -6.86
N GLY A 15 34.82 13.23 -6.21
CA GLY A 15 34.13 12.12 -6.85
C GLY A 15 32.70 12.55 -7.15
N LEU A 16 32.48 13.09 -8.35
CA LEU A 16 31.16 13.30 -8.93
C LEU A 16 30.53 11.93 -9.20
N PHE A 17 29.88 11.33 -8.21
CA PHE A 17 28.86 10.33 -8.46
C PHE A 17 27.58 11.07 -8.87
N ALA A 18 27.58 11.64 -10.08
CA ALA A 18 26.34 11.92 -10.78
C ALA A 18 25.79 10.57 -11.26
N GLY A 19 25.06 9.89 -10.37
CA GLY A 19 24.12 8.87 -10.80
C GLY A 19 23.14 9.55 -11.73
N SER A 20 23.28 9.28 -13.03
CA SER A 20 22.28 9.60 -14.04
C SER A 20 21.02 8.80 -13.70
N CYS A 21 20.14 9.38 -12.88
CA CYS A 21 18.74 9.02 -12.95
C CYS A 21 18.30 9.43 -14.36
N SER A 22 18.20 8.43 -15.24
CA SER A 22 17.46 8.58 -16.49
C SER A 22 16.14 9.22 -16.15
N SER A 23 15.86 10.37 -16.76
CA SER A 23 14.53 10.92 -16.84
C SER A 23 13.72 9.99 -17.73
N ASP A 24 13.24 8.92 -17.14
CA ASP A 24 12.20 8.08 -17.74
C ASP A 24 10.97 8.27 -16.86
N ASP A 25 10.00 8.94 -17.45
CA ASP A 25 8.75 9.40 -16.85
C ASP A 25 8.06 8.26 -16.10
N ASN A 26 8.27 8.21 -14.79
CA ASN A 26 7.44 7.45 -13.89
C ASN A 26 6.76 8.47 -12.98
N ASP A 27 5.52 8.80 -13.37
CA ASP A 27 4.56 9.54 -12.57
C ASP A 27 4.69 9.11 -11.10
N GLY A 28 4.99 10.11 -10.26
CA GLY A 28 5.50 9.95 -8.90
C GLY A 28 4.96 8.72 -8.18
N GLU A 29 5.85 7.77 -7.93
CA GLU A 29 5.59 6.64 -7.05
C GLU A 29 5.05 7.21 -5.73
N THR A 30 3.81 6.87 -5.40
CA THR A 30 3.16 7.43 -4.21
C THR A 30 3.90 6.92 -2.97
N ILE A 31 4.66 7.83 -2.35
CA ILE A 31 5.52 7.60 -1.16
C ILE A 31 4.68 7.30 0.10
N VAL A 32 3.34 7.36 0.02
CA VAL A 32 2.46 7.06 1.17
C VAL A 32 2.71 5.61 1.61
N PRO A 33 3.08 5.38 2.89
CA PRO A 33 3.21 4.04 3.43
C PRO A 33 1.86 3.32 3.34
N ILE A 34 1.86 2.12 2.76
CA ILE A 34 0.64 1.31 2.67
C ILE A 34 0.23 0.76 4.04
N GLN A 35 1.10 0.82 5.04
CA GLN A 35 0.85 0.23 6.35
C GLN A 35 -0.24 0.94 7.14
N GLY A 36 -1.05 0.13 7.82
CA GLY A 36 -2.02 0.44 8.85
C GLY A 36 -3.37 -0.25 8.62
N LYS A 37 -4.34 0.08 9.47
CA LYS A 37 -5.68 -0.51 9.46
C LYS A 37 -6.61 0.28 8.54
N TYR A 38 -7.34 -0.41 7.67
CA TYR A 38 -8.30 0.18 6.74
C TYR A 38 -9.64 -0.55 6.84
N ASN A 39 -10.72 0.21 7.07
CA ASN A 39 -12.06 -0.33 7.20
C ASN A 39 -12.69 -0.53 5.81
N LEU A 40 -13.26 -1.69 5.56
CA LEU A 40 -13.91 -2.05 4.31
C LEU A 40 -15.12 -1.14 4.06
N SER A 41 -15.03 -0.31 3.03
CA SER A 41 -16.05 0.69 2.70
C SER A 41 -17.02 0.16 1.64
N GLN A 42 -16.51 -0.16 0.47
CA GLN A 42 -17.32 -0.46 -0.71
C GLN A 42 -16.70 -1.61 -1.50
N THR A 43 -17.55 -2.29 -2.27
CA THR A 43 -17.11 -3.22 -3.31
C THR A 43 -17.80 -2.87 -4.62
N GLY A 44 -17.24 -3.31 -5.74
CA GLY A 44 -17.82 -3.04 -7.03
C GLY A 44 -17.03 -3.57 -8.21
N VAL A 45 -17.38 -3.10 -9.40
CA VAL A 45 -16.78 -3.49 -10.67
C VAL A 45 -16.70 -2.30 -11.61
N ILE A 46 -16.03 -2.47 -12.74
CA ILE A 46 -16.04 -1.48 -13.83
C ILE A 46 -17.05 -1.93 -14.89
N ILE A 47 -18.02 -1.07 -15.19
CA ILE A 47 -19.00 -1.27 -16.27
C ILE A 47 -18.88 -0.09 -17.23
N ASP A 48 -18.66 -0.36 -18.52
CA ASP A 48 -18.48 0.65 -19.57
C ASP A 48 -17.44 1.74 -19.21
N GLY A 49 -16.32 1.31 -18.60
CA GLY A 49 -15.23 2.19 -18.19
C GLY A 49 -15.51 3.05 -16.96
N LYS A 50 -16.64 2.84 -16.27
CA LYS A 50 -17.01 3.55 -15.03
C LYS A 50 -17.02 2.61 -13.84
N GLU A 51 -16.48 3.07 -12.72
CA GLU A 51 -16.61 2.37 -11.44
C GLU A 51 -18.09 2.38 -11.00
N VAL A 52 -18.62 1.20 -10.70
CA VAL A 52 -19.93 1.01 -10.09
C VAL A 52 -19.69 0.38 -8.72
N LEU A 53 -19.76 1.21 -7.69
CA LEU A 53 -19.46 0.86 -6.30
C LEU A 53 -20.75 0.84 -5.47
N THR A 54 -20.85 -0.13 -4.58
CA THR A 54 -21.93 -0.24 -3.58
C THR A 54 -21.33 -0.44 -2.19
N ASP A 55 -22.10 -0.14 -1.15
CA ASP A 55 -21.68 -0.47 0.22
C ASP A 55 -21.32 -1.94 0.32
N ALA A 56 -20.18 -2.24 0.93
CA ALA A 56 -19.64 -3.58 0.98
C ALA A 56 -20.58 -4.49 1.79
N PRO A 57 -21.23 -5.49 1.16
CA PRO A 57 -22.24 -6.35 1.80
C PRO A 57 -21.66 -7.27 2.89
N GLN A 58 -20.33 -7.39 2.95
CA GLN A 58 -19.62 -8.11 4.01
C GLN A 58 -19.80 -7.44 5.38
N ASN A 59 -19.90 -6.11 5.41
CA ASN A 59 -20.11 -5.38 6.65
C ASN A 59 -21.50 -5.69 7.22
N GLN A 60 -21.54 -6.35 8.37
CA GLN A 60 -22.79 -6.64 9.02
C GLN A 60 -23.46 -5.36 9.55
N ALA A 61 -24.74 -5.18 9.24
CA ALA A 61 -25.52 -4.05 9.74
C ALA A 61 -25.54 -4.01 11.27
N GLY A 62 -25.25 -2.84 11.84
CA GLY A 62 -25.19 -2.63 13.30
C GLY A 62 -23.83 -2.97 13.93
N CYS A 63 -22.89 -3.55 13.18
CA CYS A 63 -21.54 -3.84 13.65
C CYS A 63 -20.53 -2.78 13.19
N SER A 64 -19.35 -2.83 13.80
CA SER A 64 -18.16 -2.21 13.22
C SER A 64 -17.90 -2.78 11.83
N ARG A 65 -17.26 -1.98 10.97
CA ARG A 65 -16.88 -2.42 9.62
C ARG A 65 -15.74 -3.43 9.70
N ASP A 66 -15.75 -4.39 8.78
CA ASP A 66 -14.63 -5.30 8.57
C ASP A 66 -13.38 -4.50 8.19
N TYR A 67 -12.18 -5.06 8.36
CA TYR A 67 -10.96 -4.35 8.05
C TYR A 67 -9.85 -5.21 7.46
N LEU A 68 -8.93 -4.53 6.78
CA LEU A 68 -7.61 -5.02 6.41
C LEU A 68 -6.55 -4.21 7.17
N ASP A 69 -5.72 -4.90 7.98
CA ASP A 69 -4.61 -4.32 8.71
C ASP A 69 -3.27 -4.79 8.10
N LEU A 70 -2.56 -3.86 7.46
CA LEU A 70 -1.26 -4.10 6.83
C LEU A 70 -0.15 -3.58 7.76
N ARG A 71 0.58 -4.49 8.41
CA ARG A 71 1.56 -4.13 9.44
C ARG A 71 2.95 -3.88 8.86
N LEU A 72 3.79 -3.15 9.60
CA LEU A 72 5.20 -2.93 9.26
C LEU A 72 6.02 -4.23 9.17
N SER A 73 5.58 -5.30 9.83
CA SER A 73 6.20 -6.62 9.79
C SER A 73 5.85 -7.45 8.54
N ASN A 74 5.22 -6.84 7.53
CA ASN A 74 4.62 -7.51 6.37
C ASN A 74 3.51 -8.52 6.71
N ALA A 75 2.95 -8.45 7.93
CA ALA A 75 1.76 -9.21 8.29
C ALA A 75 0.51 -8.50 7.75
N ALA A 76 -0.42 -9.28 7.21
CA ALA A 76 -1.76 -8.84 6.86
C ALA A 76 -2.74 -9.49 7.83
N VAL A 77 -3.68 -8.72 8.37
CA VAL A 77 -4.76 -9.24 9.21
C VAL A 77 -6.09 -8.76 8.66
N ILE A 78 -6.96 -9.71 8.34
CA ILE A 78 -8.36 -9.46 7.98
C ILE A 78 -9.19 -9.64 9.25
N GLY A 79 -9.94 -8.61 9.63
CA GLY A 79 -10.86 -8.66 10.76
C GLY A 79 -12.30 -8.58 10.28
N ASP A 80 -13.09 -9.60 10.61
CA ASP A 80 -14.49 -9.72 10.22
C ASP A 80 -15.38 -9.61 11.47
N TYR A 81 -16.32 -8.67 11.47
CA TYR A 81 -17.31 -8.54 12.55
C TYR A 81 -18.62 -9.22 12.14
N ASN A 82 -19.02 -10.27 12.85
CA ASN A 82 -20.21 -11.04 12.51
C ASN A 82 -21.03 -11.52 13.72
N GLY A 83 -22.25 -11.99 13.46
CA GLY A 83 -23.18 -12.49 14.46
C GLY A 83 -23.90 -11.38 15.24
N SER A 84 -24.91 -11.75 16.03
CA SER A 84 -25.73 -10.78 16.79
C SER A 84 -24.92 -9.90 17.73
N ASP A 85 -23.77 -10.40 18.18
CA ASP A 85 -22.93 -9.76 19.20
C ASP A 85 -21.75 -9.00 18.56
N CYS A 86 -21.70 -8.94 17.22
CA CYS A 86 -20.59 -8.36 16.46
C CYS A 86 -19.24 -8.93 16.90
N ALA A 87 -19.15 -10.25 17.00
CA ALA A 87 -17.92 -10.93 17.38
C ALA A 87 -16.86 -10.73 16.29
N LEU A 88 -15.64 -10.40 16.72
CA LEU A 88 -14.49 -10.23 15.82
C LEU A 88 -13.82 -11.58 15.57
N VAL A 89 -13.68 -11.93 14.30
CA VAL A 89 -12.81 -13.01 13.85
C VAL A 89 -11.64 -12.41 13.09
N GLU A 90 -10.41 -12.71 13.51
CA GLU A 90 -9.21 -12.28 12.79
C GLU A 90 -8.57 -13.45 12.05
N THR A 91 -8.29 -13.23 10.78
CA THR A 91 -7.49 -14.15 9.95
C THR A 91 -6.20 -13.47 9.54
N ALA A 92 -5.06 -14.06 9.92
CA ALA A 92 -3.74 -13.51 9.66
C ALA A 92 -3.04 -14.20 8.48
N GLY A 93 -2.16 -13.45 7.82
CA GLY A 93 -1.24 -13.94 6.81
C GLY A 93 -0.17 -12.89 6.53
N THR A 94 0.28 -12.81 5.28
CA THR A 94 1.33 -11.88 4.86
C THR A 94 0.89 -11.06 3.66
N TYR A 95 1.59 -9.96 3.43
CA TYR A 95 1.47 -9.23 2.18
C TYR A 95 2.84 -8.87 1.61
N VAL A 96 2.86 -8.68 0.30
CA VAL A 96 3.97 -8.10 -0.44
C VAL A 96 3.42 -6.99 -1.31
N ARG A 97 4.05 -5.81 -1.24
CA ARG A 97 3.82 -4.74 -2.20
C ARG A 97 4.98 -4.69 -3.19
N SER A 98 4.68 -4.61 -4.48
CA SER A 98 5.65 -4.33 -5.54
C SER A 98 5.07 -3.29 -6.46
N HIS A 99 5.65 -2.08 -6.49
CA HIS A 99 5.10 -0.93 -7.20
C HIS A 99 3.63 -0.68 -6.81
N ASN A 100 2.71 -0.85 -7.77
CA ASN A 100 1.27 -0.72 -7.62
C ASN A 100 0.56 -2.06 -7.41
N ASP A 101 1.27 -3.14 -7.17
CA ASP A 101 0.67 -4.43 -6.88
C ASP A 101 0.69 -4.70 -5.38
N LEU A 102 -0.44 -5.15 -4.83
CA LEU A 102 -0.55 -5.73 -3.51
C LEU A 102 -0.92 -7.20 -3.63
N THR A 103 -0.03 -8.07 -3.15
CA THR A 103 -0.29 -9.51 -3.03
C THR A 103 -0.54 -9.85 -1.58
N LEU A 104 -1.71 -10.43 -1.28
CA LEU A 104 -2.07 -10.98 0.03
C LEU A 104 -1.97 -12.50 -0.01
N THR A 105 -1.37 -13.10 1.02
CA THR A 105 -1.30 -14.55 1.20
C THR A 105 -1.88 -14.92 2.55
N ILE A 106 -3.04 -15.59 2.54
CA ILE A 106 -3.78 -16.00 3.73
C ILE A 106 -3.95 -17.52 3.68
N GLY A 107 -3.35 -18.24 4.64
CA GLY A 107 -3.29 -19.70 4.60
C GLY A 107 -2.56 -20.19 3.34
N ALA A 108 -3.22 -21.04 2.54
CA ALA A 108 -2.70 -21.55 1.27
C ALA A 108 -3.14 -20.73 0.04
N LEU A 109 -3.93 -19.68 0.23
CA LEU A 109 -4.48 -18.87 -0.84
C LEU A 109 -3.67 -17.58 -1.00
N SER A 110 -3.44 -17.19 -2.25
CA SER A 110 -2.81 -15.92 -2.59
C SER A 110 -3.67 -15.17 -3.61
N SER A 111 -3.77 -13.87 -3.46
CA SER A 111 -4.49 -12.97 -4.36
C SER A 111 -3.64 -11.72 -4.63
N THR A 112 -3.66 -11.23 -5.85
CA THR A 112 -2.92 -10.03 -6.25
C THR A 112 -3.90 -9.00 -6.80
N SER A 113 -3.78 -7.77 -6.31
CA SER A 113 -4.60 -6.64 -6.72
C SER A 113 -3.74 -5.50 -7.25
N ASP A 114 -4.28 -4.76 -8.22
CA ASP A 114 -3.80 -3.42 -8.56
C ASP A 114 -4.21 -2.44 -7.45
N ILE A 115 -3.29 -1.63 -6.97
CA ILE A 115 -3.54 -0.48 -6.10
C ILE A 115 -3.99 0.67 -7.01
N MET A 116 -5.31 0.85 -7.11
CA MET A 116 -5.91 1.89 -7.94
C MET A 116 -5.79 3.29 -7.31
N ASN A 117 -5.83 3.36 -5.99
CA ASN A 117 -5.65 4.60 -5.24
C ASN A 117 -5.05 4.28 -3.86
N LEU A 118 -4.07 5.09 -3.44
CA LEU A 118 -3.49 5.00 -2.11
C LEU A 118 -3.27 6.41 -1.56
N THR A 119 -4.01 6.73 -0.51
CA THR A 119 -3.88 8.01 0.21
C THR A 119 -3.81 7.73 1.72
N ASN A 120 -3.64 8.77 2.53
CA ASN A 120 -3.75 8.63 3.98
C ASN A 120 -5.17 8.28 4.47
N LYS A 121 -6.18 8.35 3.60
CA LYS A 121 -7.60 8.09 3.92
C LYS A 121 -8.21 6.90 3.18
N GLU A 122 -7.59 6.45 2.10
CA GLU A 122 -8.17 5.45 1.21
C GLU A 122 -7.11 4.47 0.70
N LEU A 123 -7.48 3.20 0.67
CA LEU A 123 -6.83 2.15 -0.10
C LEU A 123 -7.87 1.54 -1.04
N LYS A 124 -7.72 1.77 -2.34
CA LYS A 124 -8.57 1.17 -3.38
C LYS A 124 -7.79 0.10 -4.12
N LEU A 125 -8.31 -1.11 -4.11
CA LEU A 125 -7.73 -2.28 -4.75
C LEU A 125 -8.63 -2.79 -5.86
N LYS A 126 -8.05 -3.32 -6.93
CA LYS A 126 -8.75 -4.12 -7.94
C LYS A 126 -8.10 -5.47 -8.05
N ASP A 127 -8.83 -6.53 -7.70
CA ASP A 127 -8.34 -7.89 -7.80
C ASP A 127 -8.07 -8.25 -9.28
N LYS A 128 -6.87 -8.75 -9.58
CA LYS A 128 -6.45 -9.02 -10.97
C LYS A 128 -7.15 -10.21 -11.59
N ALA A 129 -7.62 -11.17 -10.78
CA ALA A 129 -8.26 -12.38 -11.27
C ALA A 129 -9.75 -12.17 -11.55
N THR A 130 -10.42 -11.42 -10.69
CA THR A 130 -11.88 -11.24 -10.69
C THR A 130 -12.32 -9.88 -11.22
N GLY A 131 -11.43 -8.88 -11.20
CA GLY A 131 -11.74 -7.50 -11.53
C GLY A 131 -12.58 -6.77 -10.48
N ILE A 132 -12.84 -7.39 -9.32
CA ILE A 132 -13.58 -6.79 -8.21
C ILE A 132 -12.76 -5.64 -7.64
N ILE A 133 -13.40 -4.48 -7.49
CA ILE A 133 -12.85 -3.33 -6.78
C ILE A 133 -13.27 -3.42 -5.33
N THR A 134 -12.31 -3.23 -4.43
CA THR A 134 -12.53 -3.11 -2.98
C THR A 134 -11.96 -1.78 -2.50
N VAL A 135 -12.81 -0.97 -1.88
CA VAL A 135 -12.43 0.33 -1.31
C VAL A 135 -12.37 0.19 0.20
N TYR A 136 -11.25 0.57 0.79
CA TYR A 136 -11.09 0.69 2.23
C TYR A 136 -10.82 2.14 2.62
N THR A 137 -11.30 2.54 3.80
CA THR A 137 -11.16 3.90 4.35
C THR A 137 -10.57 3.92 5.74
N ARG A 138 -9.91 5.02 6.12
CA ARG A 138 -9.39 5.28 7.48
C ARG A 138 -10.19 6.34 8.22
#